data_AF-A0A5P9HQF9-F1
#
_entry.id   AF-A0A5P9HQF9-F1
#
_cell.length_a   1.000
_cell.length_b   1.000
_cell.length_c   1.000
_cell.angle_alpha   90.00
_cell.angle_beta   90.00
_cell.angle_gamma   90.00
#
_symmetry.space_group_name_H-M   'P 1'
#
loop_
_entity.id
_entity.type
_entity.pdbx_description
1 polymer ?
#
loop_
_entity_poly.entity_id
_entity_poly.type
_entity_poly.pdbx_seq_one_letter_code
_entity_poly.pdbx_strand_id
1 'polypeptide(L)'
;MLSENYHDDQWKLLKQIKSTSYQKETIRTRILDSIQNSTSNTSSKSYFLWKSMLATCLLFVIFGGFLLLTLSESGQRNSSKETLSEEIQFSWDLKDVYNKESHNGLSLYREDNPMQVGTVQQVTNEEMNNIIKSIPMYTNEKLEHFPYQISMYIEHVKTMDVAIRYHFFISLSDQNTIHFTFDYPKLEYAEIFTAISTLKFNGKDPYRYNQQLYVTHGYGNLLFPVGLEPISISPGKEVYHWEGATFESFNAYLGKLEEDQGNWKKEATSKESDTFVSRDGNEVVTITRDEKTITYEFFYPNRGNQ
;
A
#
# COMPACT_ATOMS: atom_id res chain seq x y z
N MET A 1 -33.42 4.76 -27.83
CA MET A 1 -32.85 3.66 -27.01
C MET A 1 -31.56 3.21 -27.66
N LEU A 2 -30.54 2.90 -26.87
CA LEU A 2 -29.14 2.54 -27.20
C LEU A 2 -28.15 3.73 -27.22
N SER A 3 -27.66 4.10 -26.04
CA SER A 3 -26.40 4.87 -25.90
C SER A 3 -25.76 4.81 -24.49
N GLU A 4 -26.30 4.07 -23.51
CA GLU A 4 -25.74 4.07 -22.14
C GLU A 4 -24.83 2.86 -21.82
N ASN A 5 -24.83 1.79 -22.62
CA ASN A 5 -24.08 0.56 -22.28
C ASN A 5 -22.62 0.50 -22.78
N TYR A 6 -22.20 1.35 -23.72
CA TYR A 6 -20.90 1.16 -24.38
C TYR A 6 -19.70 1.53 -23.49
N HIS A 7 -19.86 2.52 -22.60
CA HIS A 7 -18.79 2.95 -21.69
C HIS A 7 -18.65 2.03 -20.46
N ASP A 8 -19.76 1.45 -19.98
CA ASP A 8 -19.74 0.56 -18.81
C ASP A 8 -19.09 -0.80 -19.13
N ASP A 9 -19.26 -1.28 -20.37
CA ASP A 9 -18.62 -2.51 -20.84
C ASP A 9 -17.11 -2.34 -21.06
N GLN A 10 -16.65 -1.19 -21.57
CA GLN A 10 -15.22 -0.88 -21.66
C GLN A 10 -14.59 -0.71 -20.26
N TRP A 11 -15.34 -0.17 -19.31
CA TRP A 11 -14.89 -0.05 -17.92
C TRP A 11 -14.77 -1.40 -17.22
N LYS A 12 -15.70 -2.33 -17.47
CA LYS A 12 -15.60 -3.73 -17.00
C LYS A 12 -14.44 -4.49 -17.64
N LEU A 13 -14.16 -4.25 -18.92
CA LEU A 13 -13.00 -4.82 -19.62
C LEU A 13 -11.67 -4.35 -19.01
N LEU A 14 -11.55 -3.08 -18.62
CA LEU A 14 -10.35 -2.56 -17.95
C LEU A 14 -10.16 -3.14 -16.54
N LYS A 15 -11.25 -3.43 -15.82
CA LYS A 15 -11.22 -4.09 -14.49
C LYS A 15 -10.86 -5.58 -14.54
N GLN A 16 -11.06 -6.24 -15.68
CA GLN A 16 -10.75 -7.67 -15.85
C GLN A 16 -9.32 -7.94 -16.29
N ILE A 17 -8.58 -6.91 -16.70
CA ILE A 17 -7.17 -7.05 -17.06
C ILE A 17 -6.35 -7.03 -15.76
N LYS A 18 -6.04 -8.22 -15.22
CA LYS A 18 -4.91 -8.36 -14.29
C LYS A 18 -3.70 -7.73 -14.97
N SER A 19 -3.12 -6.74 -14.31
CA SER A 19 -1.95 -6.01 -14.79
C SER A 19 -0.82 -7.02 -15.07
N THR A 20 -0.43 -7.11 -16.33
CA THR A 20 0.69 -7.98 -16.73
C THR A 20 1.98 -7.48 -16.08
N SER A 21 2.99 -8.34 -15.95
CA SER A 21 4.31 -7.95 -15.40
C SER A 21 4.88 -6.69 -16.09
N TYR A 22 4.65 -6.55 -17.40
CA TYR A 22 5.01 -5.37 -18.18
C TYR A 22 4.27 -4.08 -17.75
N GLN A 23 2.96 -4.18 -17.47
CA GLN A 23 2.17 -3.04 -17.01
C GLN A 23 2.54 -2.65 -15.57
N LYS A 24 2.85 -3.63 -14.71
CA LYS A 24 3.40 -3.37 -13.37
C LYS A 24 4.72 -2.60 -13.45
N GLU A 25 5.63 -3.01 -14.33
CA GLU A 25 6.92 -2.34 -14.52
C GLU A 25 6.78 -0.91 -15.09
N THR A 26 5.83 -0.72 -16.02
CA THR A 26 5.53 0.60 -16.57
C THR A 26 4.99 1.55 -15.50
N ILE A 27 4.14 1.06 -14.61
CA ILE A 27 3.58 1.82 -13.50
C ILE A 27 4.66 2.10 -12.45
N ARG A 28 5.47 1.10 -12.08
CA ARG A 28 6.64 1.24 -11.18
C ARG A 28 7.57 2.34 -11.66
N THR A 29 7.92 2.31 -12.95
CA THR A 29 8.79 3.31 -13.58
C THR A 29 8.20 4.71 -13.45
N ARG A 30 6.91 4.87 -13.78
CA ARG A 30 6.21 6.16 -13.70
C ARG A 30 6.12 6.70 -12.25
N ILE A 31 5.92 5.82 -11.27
CA ILE A 31 5.83 6.21 -9.85
C ILE A 31 7.19 6.73 -9.37
N LEU A 32 8.26 5.97 -9.62
CA LEU A 32 9.63 6.37 -9.27
C LEU A 32 10.01 7.70 -9.92
N ASP A 33 9.69 7.87 -11.21
CA ASP A 33 9.97 9.10 -11.93
C ASP A 33 9.14 10.28 -11.37
N SER A 34 7.91 10.06 -10.90
CA SER A 34 7.08 11.11 -10.30
C SER A 34 7.55 11.53 -8.90
N ILE A 35 8.04 10.58 -8.11
CA ILE A 35 8.60 10.84 -6.77
C ILE A 35 9.86 11.68 -6.91
N GLN A 36 10.74 11.33 -7.85
CA GLN A 36 12.01 12.04 -8.07
C GLN A 36 11.82 13.44 -8.69
N ASN A 37 10.89 13.60 -9.65
CA ASN A 37 10.62 14.89 -10.29
C ASN A 37 9.84 15.87 -9.41
N SER A 38 9.16 15.40 -8.35
CA SER A 38 8.48 16.28 -7.39
C SER A 38 9.46 17.17 -6.60
N THR A 39 10.75 16.79 -6.57
CA THR A 39 11.83 17.52 -5.90
C THR A 39 12.52 18.59 -6.77
N SER A 40 12.23 18.66 -8.06
CA SER A 40 12.86 19.65 -8.94
C SER A 40 11.89 20.14 -10.01
N ASN A 41 11.18 21.24 -9.73
CA ASN A 41 10.89 22.34 -10.68
C ASN A 41 9.80 23.28 -10.12
N THR A 42 10.21 24.25 -9.30
CA THR A 42 9.47 25.50 -9.16
C THR A 42 10.18 26.59 -9.96
N SER A 43 9.85 26.70 -11.25
CA SER A 43 10.12 27.93 -12.00
C SER A 43 8.80 28.48 -12.51
N SER A 44 8.33 29.55 -11.88
CA SER A 44 7.15 30.29 -12.31
C SER A 44 7.41 30.94 -13.67
N LYS A 45 6.55 30.70 -14.66
CA LYS A 45 6.38 31.63 -15.78
C LYS A 45 4.92 32.00 -15.91
N SER A 46 4.66 33.23 -15.47
CA SER A 46 3.46 34.02 -15.66
C SER A 46 3.18 34.20 -17.15
N TYR A 47 2.06 33.64 -17.64
CA TYR A 47 1.40 34.12 -18.85
C TYR A 47 -0.12 34.02 -18.71
N PHE A 48 -0.78 35.08 -19.19
CA PHE A 48 -2.21 35.18 -19.54
C PHE A 48 -3.24 35.54 -18.44
N LEU A 49 -3.18 36.78 -17.96
CA LEU A 49 -4.17 37.41 -17.06
C LEU A 49 -5.43 38.01 -17.73
N TRP A 50 -5.63 37.87 -19.04
CA TRP A 50 -6.81 38.48 -19.71
C TRP A 50 -8.00 37.56 -19.97
N LYS A 51 -7.87 36.25 -19.72
CA LYS A 51 -9.02 35.30 -19.76
C LYS A 51 -9.66 35.07 -18.39
N SER A 52 -9.10 35.63 -17.32
CA SER A 52 -9.51 35.41 -15.93
C SER A 52 -10.80 36.13 -15.52
N MET A 53 -11.09 37.33 -16.06
CA MET A 53 -12.28 38.09 -15.63
C MET A 53 -13.60 37.46 -16.08
N LEU A 54 -13.66 36.84 -17.27
CA LEU A 54 -14.87 36.16 -17.77
C LEU A 54 -15.18 34.85 -17.02
N ALA A 55 -14.14 34.11 -16.63
CA ALA A 55 -14.29 32.87 -15.86
C ALA A 55 -14.78 33.15 -14.43
N THR A 56 -14.36 34.25 -13.81
CA THR A 56 -14.75 34.62 -12.44
C THR A 56 -16.23 34.96 -12.34
N CYS A 57 -16.79 35.65 -13.35
CA CYS A 57 -18.23 35.95 -13.40
C CYS A 57 -19.10 34.70 -13.56
N LEU A 58 -18.68 33.73 -14.40
CA LEU A 58 -19.37 32.45 -14.53
C LEU A 58 -19.34 31.64 -13.22
N LEU A 59 -18.22 31.70 -12.50
CA LEU A 59 -18.04 30.96 -11.24
C LEU A 59 -18.97 31.50 -10.14
N PHE A 60 -19.15 32.82 -10.02
CA PHE A 60 -20.12 33.39 -9.08
C PHE A 60 -21.58 33.05 -9.40
N VAL A 61 -21.95 32.95 -10.69
CA VAL A 61 -23.31 32.55 -11.09
C VAL A 61 -23.57 31.07 -10.79
N ILE A 62 -22.59 30.20 -11.06
CA ILE A 62 -22.70 28.75 -10.78
C ILE A 62 -22.74 28.48 -9.28
N PHE A 63 -21.87 29.12 -8.49
CA PHE A 63 -21.86 28.95 -7.04
C PHE A 63 -23.09 29.57 -6.37
N GLY A 64 -23.58 30.72 -6.83
CA GLY A 64 -24.80 31.34 -6.31
C GLY A 64 -26.05 30.48 -6.57
N GLY A 65 -26.13 29.83 -7.74
CA GLY A 65 -27.21 28.89 -8.06
C GLY A 65 -27.15 27.61 -7.23
N PHE A 66 -25.95 27.07 -6.99
CA PHE A 66 -25.77 25.86 -6.16
C PHE A 66 -26.14 26.10 -4.69
N LEU A 67 -25.82 27.28 -4.15
CA LEU A 67 -26.12 27.63 -2.75
C LEU A 67 -27.63 27.73 -2.50
N LEU A 68 -28.40 28.25 -3.47
CA LEU A 68 -29.86 28.28 -3.42
C LEU A 68 -30.49 26.88 -3.51
N LEU A 69 -29.92 25.97 -4.31
CA LEU A 69 -30.37 24.57 -4.39
C LEU A 69 -30.12 23.81 -3.09
N THR A 70 -28.98 24.02 -2.42
CA THR A 70 -28.68 23.40 -1.12
C THR A 70 -29.54 23.91 0.03
N LEU A 71 -30.08 25.14 -0.08
CA LEU A 71 -31.01 25.70 0.92
C LEU A 71 -32.47 25.28 0.68
N SER A 72 -32.83 24.82 -0.52
CA SER A 72 -34.18 24.36 -0.85
C SER A 72 -34.48 22.89 -0.51
N GLU A 73 -33.48 22.10 -0.08
CA GLU A 73 -33.67 20.71 0.36
C GLU A 73 -33.69 20.54 1.89
N SER A 74 -34.27 21.51 2.62
CA SER A 74 -34.72 21.26 3.99
C SER A 74 -36.04 20.47 3.94
N GLY A 75 -35.96 19.13 3.89
CA GLY A 75 -37.14 18.30 3.62
C GLY A 75 -37.08 16.84 4.10
N GLN A 76 -36.63 16.58 5.33
CA GLN A 76 -37.13 15.53 6.25
C GLN A 76 -36.93 14.01 5.94
N ARG A 77 -36.60 13.28 7.03
CA ARG A 77 -36.64 11.80 7.27
C ARG A 77 -35.46 10.98 6.69
N ASN A 78 -34.85 10.02 7.38
CA ASN A 78 -35.28 9.11 8.44
C ASN A 78 -34.12 8.73 9.37
N SER A 79 -34.48 8.23 10.55
CA SER A 79 -33.59 7.62 11.53
C SER A 79 -32.95 6.33 11.02
N SER A 80 -31.66 6.19 11.26
CA SER A 80 -31.06 4.95 11.74
C SER A 80 -29.95 5.34 12.70
N LYS A 81 -30.16 5.04 14.00
CA LYS A 81 -29.05 4.86 14.92
C LYS A 81 -28.30 3.63 14.42
N GLU A 82 -27.26 3.81 13.61
CA GLU A 82 -26.25 2.76 13.43
C GLU A 82 -25.45 2.68 14.72
N THR A 83 -25.95 1.84 15.63
CA THR A 83 -25.15 1.34 16.74
C THR A 83 -24.36 0.18 16.16
N LEU A 84 -23.14 0.42 15.71
CA LEU A 84 -22.23 -0.65 15.29
C LEU A 84 -20.88 -0.43 15.98
N SER A 85 -20.80 -0.97 17.18
CA SER A 85 -19.53 -1.47 17.72
C SER A 85 -19.86 -2.58 18.70
N GLU A 86 -19.93 -3.81 18.19
CA GLU A 86 -19.12 -4.81 18.87
C GLU A 86 -17.69 -4.30 18.70
N GLU A 87 -17.15 -3.77 19.79
CA GLU A 87 -15.85 -3.12 19.82
C GLU A 87 -14.81 -4.06 19.19
N ILE A 88 -14.29 -3.71 18.01
CA ILE A 88 -13.29 -4.53 17.31
C ILE A 88 -12.02 -4.51 18.15
N GLN A 89 -11.84 -5.51 19.01
CA GLN A 89 -10.64 -5.62 19.83
C GLN A 89 -9.56 -6.35 19.04
N PHE A 90 -8.51 -5.63 18.66
CA PHE A 90 -7.33 -6.21 18.05
C PHE A 90 -6.04 -5.69 18.70
N SER A 91 -4.97 -6.45 18.53
CA SER A 91 -3.61 -6.07 18.89
C SER A 91 -2.63 -6.60 17.85
N TRP A 92 -1.43 -6.05 17.81
CA TRP A 92 -0.34 -6.46 16.92
C TRP A 92 1.00 -6.17 17.59
N ASP A 93 2.09 -6.56 16.94
CA ASP A 93 3.47 -6.27 17.36
C ASP A 93 4.07 -5.16 16.48
N LEU A 94 3.37 -4.02 16.40
CA LEU A 94 3.88 -2.80 15.79
C LEU A 94 3.99 -1.73 16.87
N LYS A 95 5.22 -1.25 17.07
CA LYS A 95 5.54 -0.18 18.02
C LYS A 95 5.02 1.16 17.48
N ASP A 96 4.74 2.09 18.39
CA ASP A 96 4.51 3.49 18.09
C ASP A 96 3.30 3.80 17.18
N VAL A 97 2.33 2.87 17.10
CA VAL A 97 1.04 3.08 16.41
C VAL A 97 -0.11 2.78 17.36
N TYR A 98 -0.99 3.75 17.55
CA TYR A 98 -2.19 3.65 18.37
C TYR A 98 -3.45 3.89 17.55
N ASN A 99 -4.60 3.49 18.09
CA ASN A 99 -5.90 3.68 17.46
C ASN A 99 -6.79 4.65 18.25
N LYS A 100 -7.72 5.30 17.54
CA LYS A 100 -8.79 6.13 18.10
C LYS A 100 -10.10 5.81 17.38
N GLU A 101 -11.20 5.87 18.11
CA GLU A 101 -12.54 5.79 17.52
C GLU A 101 -12.74 6.87 16.45
N SER A 102 -13.43 6.47 15.39
CA SER A 102 -13.82 7.31 14.26
C SER A 102 -15.24 6.94 13.83
N HIS A 103 -15.85 7.75 12.95
CA HIS A 103 -17.26 7.59 12.60
C HIS A 103 -17.63 6.18 12.11
N ASN A 104 -16.73 5.51 11.40
CA ASN A 104 -16.96 4.21 10.77
C ASN A 104 -15.98 3.12 11.26
N GLY A 105 -15.49 3.22 12.49
CA GLY A 105 -14.54 2.26 13.06
C GLY A 105 -13.39 2.95 13.76
N LEU A 106 -12.14 2.64 13.42
CA LEU A 106 -10.95 3.14 14.08
C LEU A 106 -10.03 3.84 13.09
N SER A 107 -9.41 4.93 13.52
CA SER A 107 -8.31 5.61 12.82
C SER A 107 -6.98 5.29 13.52
N LEU A 108 -5.95 5.02 12.73
CA LEU A 108 -4.61 4.64 13.19
C LEU A 108 -3.67 5.85 13.11
N TYR A 109 -2.85 6.05 14.14
CA TYR A 109 -1.94 7.20 14.25
C TYR A 109 -0.57 6.77 14.77
N ARG A 110 0.49 7.44 14.32
CA ARG A 110 1.82 7.37 14.92
C ARG A 110 1.86 8.10 16.27
N GLU A 111 2.53 7.54 17.27
CA GLU A 111 2.68 8.14 18.61
C GLU A 111 3.50 9.43 18.58
N ASP A 112 4.70 9.39 17.98
CA ASP A 112 5.66 10.51 17.99
C ASP A 112 5.22 11.71 17.13
N ASN A 113 4.43 11.44 16.10
CA ASN A 113 3.85 12.45 15.22
C ASN A 113 2.44 11.99 14.87
N PRO A 114 1.37 12.60 15.43
CA PRO A 114 -0.01 12.12 15.34
C PRO A 114 -0.63 12.35 13.95
N MET A 115 0.06 11.89 12.92
CA MET A 115 -0.38 11.76 11.55
C MET A 115 -1.18 10.46 11.42
N GLN A 116 -2.32 10.53 10.75
CA GLN A 116 -3.11 9.35 10.46
C GLN A 116 -2.39 8.48 9.43
N VAL A 117 -2.14 7.23 9.80
CA VAL A 117 -1.42 6.24 9.00
C VAL A 117 -2.31 5.15 8.42
N GLY A 118 -3.59 5.11 8.80
CA GLY A 118 -4.52 4.08 8.35
C GLY A 118 -5.88 4.12 9.01
N THR A 119 -6.70 3.12 8.71
CA THR A 119 -8.03 2.91 9.28
C THR A 119 -8.33 1.44 9.50
N VAL A 120 -9.26 1.14 10.40
CA VAL A 120 -9.82 -0.20 10.61
C VAL A 120 -11.33 -0.08 10.66
N GLN A 121 -12.03 -0.89 9.88
CA GLN A 121 -13.48 -0.92 9.88
C GLN A 121 -13.98 -2.35 9.66
N GLN A 122 -15.11 -2.69 10.26
CA GLN A 122 -15.83 -3.91 9.92
C GLN A 122 -16.66 -3.66 8.67
N VAL A 123 -16.62 -4.60 7.72
CA VAL A 123 -17.37 -4.52 6.47
C VAL A 123 -18.07 -5.84 6.20
N THR A 124 -19.26 -5.74 5.62
CA THR A 124 -19.98 -6.84 5.01
C THR A 124 -19.33 -7.22 3.66
N ASN A 125 -19.70 -8.39 3.13
CA ASN A 125 -19.24 -8.80 1.79
C ASN A 125 -19.71 -7.85 0.69
N GLU A 126 -20.88 -7.22 0.85
CA GLU A 126 -21.39 -6.24 -0.09
C GLU A 126 -20.54 -4.96 -0.08
N GLU A 127 -20.23 -4.43 1.10
CA GLU A 127 -19.37 -3.26 1.26
C GLU A 127 -17.94 -3.53 0.77
N MET A 128 -17.35 -4.69 1.11
CA MET A 128 -16.06 -5.11 0.58
C MET A 128 -16.06 -5.09 -0.95
N ASN A 129 -17.07 -5.70 -1.58
CA ASN A 129 -17.19 -5.72 -3.03
C ASN A 129 -17.38 -4.32 -3.62
N ASN A 130 -18.12 -3.44 -2.94
CA ASN A 130 -18.31 -2.06 -3.36
C ASN A 130 -17.01 -1.25 -3.27
N ILE A 131 -16.23 -1.42 -2.20
CA ILE A 131 -14.89 -0.81 -2.03
C ILE A 131 -13.97 -1.26 -3.17
N ILE A 132 -13.85 -2.59 -3.39
CA ILE A 132 -12.99 -3.15 -4.44
C ILE A 132 -13.39 -2.66 -5.83
N LYS A 133 -14.70 -2.47 -6.09
CA LYS A 133 -15.20 -2.01 -7.39
C LYS A 133 -15.05 -0.50 -7.60
N SER A 134 -15.07 0.28 -6.53
CA SER A 134 -15.08 1.76 -6.59
C SER A 134 -13.67 2.35 -6.61
N ILE A 135 -12.71 1.68 -5.98
CA ILE A 135 -11.32 2.13 -5.90
C ILE A 135 -10.50 1.47 -7.02
N PRO A 136 -9.62 2.21 -7.72
CA PRO A 136 -8.69 1.62 -8.67
C PRO A 136 -7.60 0.82 -7.92
N MET A 137 -7.90 -0.45 -7.64
CA MET A 137 -6.98 -1.40 -7.01
C MET A 137 -6.20 -2.19 -8.08
N TYR A 138 -4.86 -2.18 -7.99
CA TYR A 138 -3.99 -2.69 -9.06
C TYR A 138 -3.30 -4.04 -8.76
N THR A 139 -3.40 -4.49 -7.50
CA THR A 139 -2.88 -5.78 -7.03
C THR A 139 -4.00 -6.53 -6.32
N ASN A 140 -4.06 -7.85 -6.51
CA ASN A 140 -4.93 -8.74 -5.76
C ASN A 140 -4.10 -9.98 -5.41
N GLU A 141 -3.62 -10.01 -4.18
CA GLU A 141 -2.79 -11.09 -3.66
C GLU A 141 -3.46 -11.72 -2.44
N LYS A 142 -3.53 -13.04 -2.44
CA LYS A 142 -3.96 -13.80 -1.27
C LYS A 142 -2.74 -14.13 -0.44
N LEU A 143 -2.76 -13.75 0.83
CA LEU A 143 -1.68 -14.02 1.77
C LEU A 143 -1.96 -15.33 2.50
N GLU A 144 -1.78 -16.46 1.81
CA GLU A 144 -2.23 -17.79 2.27
C GLU A 144 -1.44 -18.35 3.47
N HIS A 145 -0.29 -17.76 3.78
CA HIS A 145 0.55 -18.17 4.91
C HIS A 145 0.59 -17.13 6.04
N PHE A 146 -0.33 -16.16 5.99
CA PHE A 146 -0.50 -15.21 7.08
C PHE A 146 -1.43 -15.79 8.16
N PRO A 147 -1.43 -15.22 9.38
CA PRO A 147 -2.37 -15.51 10.47
C PRO A 147 -3.80 -15.89 10.14
N TYR A 148 -4.33 -15.25 9.11
CA TYR A 148 -5.73 -15.33 8.68
C TYR A 148 -5.76 -15.43 7.16
N GLN A 149 -6.93 -15.78 6.61
CA GLN A 149 -7.14 -15.63 5.18
C GLN A 149 -7.28 -14.14 4.84
N ILE A 150 -6.26 -13.59 4.19
CA ILE A 150 -6.19 -12.16 3.88
C ILE A 150 -6.14 -11.96 2.37
N SER A 151 -6.99 -11.06 1.88
CA SER A 151 -6.88 -10.51 0.53
C SER A 151 -6.27 -9.11 0.60
N MET A 152 -5.13 -8.93 -0.06
CA MET A 152 -4.41 -7.67 -0.13
C MET A 152 -4.64 -6.99 -1.47
N TYR A 153 -4.91 -5.68 -1.41
CA TYR A 153 -4.99 -4.80 -2.56
C TYR A 153 -4.14 -3.55 -2.37
N ILE A 154 -3.73 -2.96 -3.50
CA ILE A 154 -2.90 -1.75 -3.54
C ILE A 154 -3.64 -0.67 -4.35
N GLU A 155 -3.90 0.46 -3.70
CA GLU A 155 -4.47 1.68 -4.29
C GLU A 155 -3.38 2.73 -4.55
N HIS A 156 -3.50 3.46 -5.66
CA HIS A 156 -2.72 4.68 -5.92
C HIS A 156 -3.48 5.93 -5.51
N VAL A 157 -3.12 6.50 -4.36
CA VAL A 157 -3.85 7.63 -3.77
C VAL A 157 -3.44 8.97 -4.41
N LYS A 158 -2.24 9.08 -5.01
CA LYS A 158 -1.72 10.30 -5.70
C LYS A 158 -1.93 11.59 -4.89
N THR A 159 -1.72 11.54 -3.58
CA THR A 159 -1.71 12.73 -2.72
C THR A 159 -0.27 13.07 -2.32
N MET A 160 -0.04 14.28 -1.80
CA MET A 160 1.31 14.73 -1.44
C MET A 160 1.99 13.82 -0.41
N ASP A 161 1.22 13.26 0.52
CA ASP A 161 1.75 12.53 1.68
C ASP A 161 1.47 11.01 1.62
N VAL A 162 0.76 10.55 0.58
CA VAL A 162 0.43 9.13 0.39
C VAL A 162 0.61 8.75 -1.07
N ALA A 163 1.63 7.94 -1.32
CA ALA A 163 1.89 7.38 -2.64
C ALA A 163 1.00 6.16 -2.88
N ILE A 164 0.94 5.27 -1.88
CA ILE A 164 0.25 3.98 -1.96
C ILE A 164 -0.59 3.78 -0.71
N ARG A 165 -1.79 3.23 -0.88
CA ARG A 165 -2.59 2.71 0.23
C ARG A 165 -2.78 1.21 0.07
N TYR A 166 -2.44 0.49 1.13
CA TYR A 166 -2.75 -0.93 1.25
C TYR A 166 -4.14 -1.11 1.78
N HIS A 167 -4.85 -2.08 1.23
CA HIS A 167 -6.13 -2.57 1.74
C HIS A 167 -5.98 -4.05 2.07
N PHE A 168 -6.25 -4.41 3.32
CA PHE A 168 -6.30 -5.80 3.76
C PHE A 168 -7.71 -6.13 4.19
N PHE A 169 -8.30 -7.13 3.53
CA PHE A 169 -9.58 -7.70 3.91
C PHE A 169 -9.33 -9.04 4.60
N ILE A 170 -9.68 -9.10 5.89
CA ILE A 170 -9.44 -10.25 6.76
C ILE A 170 -10.79 -10.89 7.08
N SER A 171 -11.05 -12.06 6.52
CA SER A 171 -12.30 -12.79 6.77
C SER A 171 -12.18 -13.58 8.06
N LEU A 172 -12.92 -13.17 9.10
CA LEU A 172 -13.02 -13.88 10.38
C LEU A 172 -14.19 -14.88 10.37
N SER A 173 -15.22 -14.60 9.59
CA SER A 173 -16.35 -15.49 9.28
C SER A 173 -17.03 -15.06 7.97
N ASP A 174 -18.00 -15.83 7.47
CA ASP A 174 -18.74 -15.54 6.24
C ASP A 174 -19.45 -14.17 6.24
N GLN A 175 -19.65 -13.57 7.41
CA GLN A 175 -20.36 -12.30 7.59
C GLN A 175 -19.50 -11.21 8.25
N ASN A 176 -18.30 -11.54 8.71
CA ASN A 176 -17.44 -10.61 9.43
C ASN A 176 -16.08 -10.51 8.74
N THR A 177 -15.92 -9.45 7.95
CA THR A 177 -14.64 -9.09 7.33
C THR A 177 -14.15 -7.79 7.98
N ILE A 178 -12.90 -7.81 8.44
CA ILE A 178 -12.25 -6.60 8.93
C ILE A 178 -11.40 -6.02 7.79
N HIS A 179 -11.62 -4.76 7.49
CA HIS A 179 -10.89 -4.00 6.48
C HIS A 179 -9.89 -3.07 7.16
N PHE A 180 -8.60 -3.34 6.97
CA PHE A 180 -7.51 -2.47 7.36
C PHE A 180 -7.01 -1.68 6.17
N THR A 181 -6.72 -0.41 6.39
CA THR A 181 -5.94 0.40 5.45
C THR A 181 -4.66 0.91 6.07
N PHE A 182 -3.59 1.00 5.28
CA PHE A 182 -2.32 1.59 5.68
C PHE A 182 -1.75 2.46 4.57
N ASP A 183 -1.27 3.64 4.93
CA ASP A 183 -0.73 4.64 4.02
C ASP A 183 0.81 4.57 3.98
N TYR A 184 1.37 4.38 2.79
CA TYR A 184 2.81 4.51 2.52
C TYR A 184 3.10 5.88 1.87
N PRO A 185 4.15 6.62 2.28
CA PRO A 185 5.25 6.22 3.19
C PRO A 185 5.04 6.62 4.66
N LYS A 186 3.79 6.84 5.10
CA LYS A 186 3.54 7.18 6.52
C LYS A 186 3.85 6.03 7.46
N LEU A 187 3.67 4.81 6.98
CA LEU A 187 4.25 3.58 7.51
C LEU A 187 5.07 2.90 6.42
N GLU A 188 6.23 2.35 6.81
CA GLU A 188 7.07 1.58 5.91
C GLU A 188 6.45 0.22 5.60
N TYR A 189 6.77 -0.34 4.43
CA TYR A 189 6.21 -1.64 4.03
C TYR A 189 6.48 -2.75 5.07
N ALA A 190 7.69 -2.78 5.62
CA ALA A 190 8.09 -3.74 6.63
C ALA A 190 7.24 -3.63 7.90
N GLU A 191 6.86 -2.42 8.30
CA GLU A 191 5.97 -2.16 9.44
C GLU A 191 4.54 -2.64 9.14
N ILE A 192 4.02 -2.34 7.94
CA ILE A 192 2.67 -2.76 7.51
C ILE A 192 2.54 -4.29 7.54
N PHE A 193 3.48 -5.01 6.94
CA PHE A 193 3.43 -6.48 6.92
C PHE A 193 3.72 -7.12 8.28
N THR A 194 4.51 -6.47 9.13
CA THR A 194 4.68 -6.89 10.53
C THR A 194 3.38 -6.74 11.31
N ALA A 195 2.66 -5.62 11.18
CA ALA A 195 1.36 -5.45 11.81
C ALA A 195 0.39 -6.55 11.37
N ILE A 196 0.26 -6.77 10.05
CA ILE A 196 -0.68 -7.77 9.51
C ILE A 196 -0.31 -9.21 9.89
N SER A 197 0.98 -9.55 9.95
CA SER A 197 1.43 -10.91 10.33
C SER A 197 1.38 -11.21 11.83
N THR A 198 1.19 -10.19 12.66
CA THR A 198 1.16 -10.32 14.13
C THR A 198 -0.21 -9.98 14.72
N LEU A 199 -1.19 -9.67 13.87
CA LEU A 199 -2.57 -9.39 14.26
C LEU A 199 -3.16 -10.49 15.15
N LYS A 200 -3.76 -10.06 16.25
CA LYS A 200 -4.57 -10.88 17.15
C LYS A 200 -5.93 -10.23 17.31
N PHE A 201 -7.00 -11.00 17.13
CA PHE A 201 -8.36 -10.54 17.42
C PHE A 201 -8.88 -11.14 18.73
N ASN A 202 -9.52 -10.33 19.56
CA ASN A 202 -10.15 -10.74 20.82
C ASN A 202 -9.20 -11.53 21.74
N GLY A 203 -7.92 -11.13 21.78
CA GLY A 203 -6.88 -11.79 22.58
C GLY A 203 -6.51 -13.22 22.14
N LYS A 204 -7.02 -13.70 21.00
CA LYS A 204 -6.67 -15.02 20.47
C LYS A 204 -5.41 -14.94 19.63
N ASP A 205 -4.45 -15.80 19.93
CA ASP A 205 -3.26 -15.93 19.12
C ASP A 205 -3.62 -16.42 17.71
N PRO A 206 -3.08 -15.78 16.66
CA PRO A 206 -3.28 -16.22 15.29
C PRO A 206 -2.58 -17.55 15.03
N TYR A 207 -3.00 -18.23 13.96
CA TYR A 207 -2.25 -19.37 13.46
C TYR A 207 -0.86 -18.90 13.00
N ARG A 208 0.20 -19.50 13.55
CA ARG A 208 1.59 -19.21 13.16
C ARG A 208 2.11 -20.36 12.33
N TYR A 209 2.54 -20.07 11.11
CA TYR A 209 3.25 -21.02 10.28
C TYR A 209 4.67 -21.21 10.84
N ASN A 210 5.19 -22.43 10.82
CA ASN A 210 6.55 -22.74 11.28
C ASN A 210 7.64 -22.26 10.30
N GLN A 211 7.27 -21.58 9.22
CA GLN A 211 8.16 -21.12 8.17
C GLN A 211 8.21 -19.59 8.17
N GLN A 212 9.38 -19.05 7.84
CA GLN A 212 9.56 -17.61 7.61
C GLN A 212 8.61 -17.15 6.50
N LEU A 213 7.87 -16.07 6.77
CA LEU A 213 7.03 -15.42 5.77
C LEU A 213 7.86 -14.45 4.94
N TYR A 214 7.55 -14.39 3.65
CA TYR A 214 8.18 -13.48 2.70
C TYR A 214 7.09 -12.72 1.94
N VAL A 215 7.34 -11.44 1.68
CA VAL A 215 6.42 -10.54 0.99
C VAL A 215 7.17 -9.68 -0.02
N THR A 216 6.47 -9.25 -1.06
CA THR A 216 6.97 -8.19 -1.94
C THR A 216 6.48 -6.83 -1.43
N HIS A 217 7.34 -5.82 -1.50
CA HIS A 217 6.98 -4.45 -1.16
C HIS A 217 6.47 -3.71 -2.40
N GLY A 218 5.36 -2.98 -2.27
CA GLY A 218 4.73 -2.23 -3.36
C GLY A 218 4.50 -3.07 -4.63
N TYR A 219 5.18 -2.66 -5.71
CA TYR A 219 5.19 -3.34 -7.00
C TYR A 219 6.54 -4.00 -7.32
N GLY A 220 7.43 -4.10 -6.33
CA GLY A 220 8.71 -4.76 -6.47
C GLY A 220 8.54 -6.26 -6.61
N ASN A 221 9.58 -6.90 -7.12
CA ASN A 221 9.66 -8.36 -7.24
C ASN A 221 10.65 -8.96 -6.23
N LEU A 222 11.34 -8.13 -5.42
CA LEU A 222 12.21 -8.64 -4.37
C LEU A 222 11.35 -9.10 -3.20
N LEU A 223 11.60 -10.34 -2.75
CA LEU A 223 11.01 -10.86 -1.53
C LEU A 223 11.77 -10.31 -0.32
N PHE A 224 11.03 -9.86 0.68
CA PHE A 224 11.54 -9.43 1.96
C PHE A 224 11.02 -10.36 3.06
N PRO A 225 11.86 -10.79 4.02
CA PRO A 225 11.37 -11.50 5.19
C PRO A 225 10.44 -10.59 6.00
N VAL A 226 9.30 -11.12 6.45
CA VAL A 226 8.43 -10.41 7.40
C VAL A 226 9.09 -10.36 8.78
N GLY A 227 8.91 -9.25 9.50
CA GLY A 227 9.55 -9.00 10.80
C GLY A 227 10.84 -8.19 10.71
N LEU A 228 11.09 -7.52 9.59
CA LEU A 228 12.10 -6.48 9.47
C LEU A 228 11.63 -5.22 10.19
N GLU A 229 12.48 -4.63 11.01
CA GLU A 229 12.26 -3.32 11.64
C GLU A 229 13.14 -2.27 10.91
N PRO A 230 12.56 -1.19 10.34
CA PRO A 230 13.35 -0.21 9.60
C PRO A 230 14.31 0.55 10.53
N ILE A 231 15.59 0.60 10.15
CA ILE A 231 16.61 1.44 10.81
C ILE A 231 16.82 2.73 10.01
N SER A 232 17.00 2.59 8.69
CA SER A 232 17.23 3.72 7.79
C SER A 232 16.85 3.34 6.37
N ILE A 233 15.92 4.10 5.77
CA ILE A 233 15.45 3.91 4.41
C ILE A 233 15.82 5.13 3.58
N SER A 234 16.55 4.91 2.49
CA SER A 234 17.01 5.96 1.59
C SER A 234 16.98 5.47 0.14
N PRO A 235 16.95 6.38 -0.85
CA PRO A 235 17.00 5.98 -2.24
C PRO A 235 18.23 5.11 -2.52
N GLY A 236 18.02 3.88 -2.98
CA GLY A 236 19.10 2.94 -3.31
C GLY A 236 19.69 2.20 -2.11
N LYS A 237 19.28 2.50 -0.88
CA LYS A 237 19.78 1.79 0.30
C LYS A 237 18.75 1.70 1.42
N GLU A 238 18.46 0.47 1.82
CA GLU A 238 17.55 0.15 2.91
C GLU A 238 18.28 -0.68 3.98
N VAL A 239 18.15 -0.27 5.24
CA VAL A 239 18.79 -0.92 6.38
C VAL A 239 17.72 -1.29 7.40
N TYR A 240 17.70 -2.56 7.78
CA TYR A 240 16.72 -3.11 8.72
C TYR A 240 17.40 -3.90 9.83
N HIS A 241 16.80 -3.86 11.02
CA HIS A 241 17.03 -4.85 12.06
C HIS A 241 16.17 -6.07 11.78
N TRP A 242 16.76 -7.26 11.87
CA TRP A 242 16.08 -8.53 11.71
C TRP A 242 16.44 -9.44 12.88
N GLU A 243 15.55 -9.49 13.87
CA GLU A 243 15.79 -10.23 15.11
C GLU A 243 16.09 -11.72 14.86
N GLY A 244 15.49 -12.29 13.81
CA GLY A 244 15.68 -13.68 13.38
C GLY A 244 16.87 -13.93 12.46
N ALA A 245 17.76 -12.97 12.20
CA ALA A 245 18.87 -13.09 11.25
C ALA A 245 20.04 -13.94 11.78
N THR A 246 19.85 -15.26 11.83
CA THR A 246 20.95 -16.22 11.96
C THR A 246 21.60 -16.46 10.60
N PHE A 247 22.79 -17.06 10.60
CA PHE A 247 23.42 -17.50 9.35
C PHE A 247 22.51 -18.47 8.56
N GLU A 248 21.79 -19.34 9.26
CA GLU A 248 20.89 -20.32 8.66
C GLU A 248 19.65 -19.66 8.04
N SER A 249 19.01 -18.73 8.76
CA SER A 249 17.81 -18.04 8.24
C SER A 249 18.17 -17.10 7.09
N PHE A 250 19.33 -16.45 7.14
CA PHE A 250 19.82 -15.62 6.04
C PHE A 250 20.08 -16.47 4.79
N ASN A 251 20.79 -17.60 4.90
CA ASN A 251 21.00 -18.48 3.76
C ASN A 251 19.69 -19.07 3.23
N ALA A 252 18.73 -19.39 4.10
CA ALA A 252 17.40 -19.84 3.69
C ALA A 252 16.66 -18.74 2.92
N TYR A 253 16.77 -17.48 3.35
CA TYR A 253 16.23 -16.33 2.63
C TYR A 253 16.87 -16.16 1.26
N LEU A 254 18.20 -16.21 1.16
CA LEU A 254 18.89 -16.15 -0.13
C LEU A 254 18.47 -17.30 -1.05
N GLY A 255 18.32 -18.51 -0.50
CA GLY A 255 17.77 -19.65 -1.24
C GLY A 255 16.35 -19.40 -1.76
N LYS A 256 15.50 -18.71 -0.99
CA LYS A 256 14.15 -18.32 -1.44
C LYS A 256 14.17 -17.35 -2.61
N LEU A 257 15.13 -16.42 -2.66
CA LEU A 257 15.31 -15.54 -3.82
C LEU A 257 15.73 -16.31 -5.09
N GLU A 258 16.56 -17.35 -4.93
CA GLU A 258 16.95 -18.21 -6.05
C GLU A 258 15.81 -19.13 -6.52
N GLU A 259 14.98 -19.62 -5.58
CA GLU A 259 13.82 -20.46 -5.84
C GLU A 259 12.65 -19.71 -6.49
N ASP A 260 12.60 -18.37 -6.39
CA ASP A 260 11.53 -17.51 -6.92
C ASP A 260 11.58 -17.41 -8.47
N GLN A 261 11.36 -18.56 -9.11
CA GLN A 261 11.09 -18.86 -10.52
C GLN A 261 11.66 -17.87 -11.55
N GLY A 262 12.91 -17.47 -11.37
CA GLY A 262 13.66 -16.69 -12.35
C GLY A 262 13.39 -15.19 -12.33
N ASN A 263 12.90 -14.61 -11.23
CA ASN A 263 12.87 -13.16 -11.05
C ASN A 263 14.25 -12.59 -10.74
N TRP A 264 15.08 -13.36 -10.03
CA TRP A 264 16.40 -12.96 -9.58
C TRP A 264 17.44 -14.02 -9.91
N LYS A 265 18.63 -13.57 -10.32
CA LYS A 265 19.78 -14.41 -10.58
C LYS A 265 20.93 -13.95 -9.68
N LYS A 266 21.47 -14.86 -8.88
CA LYS A 266 22.69 -14.62 -8.12
C LYS A 266 23.88 -14.43 -9.06
N GLU A 267 24.61 -13.33 -8.89
CA GLU A 267 25.76 -12.95 -9.72
C GLU A 267 27.08 -13.06 -8.95
N ALA A 268 27.09 -12.64 -7.68
CA ALA A 268 28.27 -12.68 -6.84
C ALA A 268 27.91 -13.09 -5.42
N THR A 269 28.82 -13.82 -4.78
CA THR A 269 28.75 -14.18 -3.36
C THR A 269 30.06 -13.81 -2.70
N SER A 270 29.97 -13.14 -1.57
CA SER A 270 31.06 -12.89 -0.63
C SER A 270 30.76 -13.60 0.70
N LYS A 271 31.60 -13.40 1.72
CA LYS A 271 31.40 -14.04 3.02
C LYS A 271 30.12 -13.57 3.73
N GLU A 272 29.73 -12.32 3.53
CA GLU A 272 28.66 -11.64 4.27
C GLU A 272 27.63 -10.96 3.36
N SER A 273 27.82 -11.05 2.04
CA SER A 273 26.92 -10.43 1.07
C SER A 273 26.73 -11.27 -0.18
N ASP A 274 25.54 -11.18 -0.75
CA ASP A 274 25.19 -11.78 -2.04
C ASP A 274 24.55 -10.73 -2.94
N THR A 275 24.97 -10.71 -4.20
CA THR A 275 24.43 -9.80 -5.22
C THR A 275 23.52 -10.56 -6.17
N PHE A 276 22.33 -10.03 -6.37
CA PHE A 276 21.32 -10.56 -7.27
C PHE A 276 20.98 -9.53 -8.34
N VAL A 277 20.78 -10.01 -9.56
CA VAL A 277 20.34 -9.22 -10.70
C VAL A 277 18.95 -9.67 -11.08
N SER A 278 18.04 -8.73 -11.29
CA SER A 278 16.71 -9.01 -11.81
C SER A 278 16.82 -9.64 -13.20
N ARG A 279 15.84 -10.47 -13.57
CA ARG A 279 15.84 -11.18 -14.86
C ARG A 279 15.99 -10.27 -16.07
N ASP A 280 15.41 -9.08 -16.01
CA ASP A 280 15.46 -8.07 -17.06
C ASP A 280 16.73 -7.20 -17.02
N GLY A 281 17.60 -7.40 -16.01
CA GLY A 281 18.84 -6.65 -15.81
C GLY A 281 18.63 -5.19 -15.40
N ASN A 282 17.39 -4.79 -15.07
CA ASN A 282 17.06 -3.41 -14.73
C ASN A 282 17.34 -3.08 -13.26
N GLU A 283 17.49 -4.08 -12.40
CA GLU A 283 17.67 -3.93 -10.98
C GLU A 283 18.74 -4.89 -10.48
N VAL A 284 19.68 -4.37 -9.71
CA VAL A 284 20.72 -5.14 -9.03
C VAL A 284 20.57 -4.84 -7.55
N VAL A 285 20.56 -5.86 -6.71
CA VAL A 285 20.52 -5.71 -5.27
C VAL A 285 21.69 -6.47 -4.65
N THR A 286 22.46 -5.79 -3.81
CA THR A 286 23.43 -6.43 -2.92
C THR A 286 22.82 -6.51 -1.54
N ILE A 287 22.72 -7.73 -1.02
CA ILE A 287 22.13 -8.02 0.28
C ILE A 287 23.27 -8.40 1.22
N THR A 288 23.48 -7.61 2.26
CA THR A 288 24.54 -7.83 3.25
C THR A 288 23.93 -8.12 4.61
N ARG A 289 24.44 -9.13 5.31
CA ARG A 289 24.07 -9.41 6.71
C ARG A 289 25.26 -9.16 7.62
N ASP A 290 25.08 -8.22 8.54
CA ASP A 290 26.00 -7.95 9.65
C ASP A 290 25.26 -8.21 10.97
N GLU A 291 25.62 -9.29 11.66
CA GLU A 291 24.90 -9.78 12.83
C GLU A 291 23.38 -9.89 12.60
N LYS A 292 22.60 -9.02 13.26
CA LYS A 292 21.14 -8.89 13.15
C LYS A 292 20.68 -7.80 12.20
N THR A 293 21.61 -7.11 11.55
CA THR A 293 21.33 -6.08 10.57
C THR A 293 21.36 -6.68 9.17
N ILE A 294 20.34 -6.38 8.37
CA ILE A 294 20.31 -6.68 6.94
C ILE A 294 20.27 -5.37 6.17
N THR A 295 21.16 -5.27 5.19
CA THR A 295 21.29 -4.09 4.32
C THR A 295 21.03 -4.49 2.88
N TYR A 296 20.17 -3.74 2.21
CA TYR A 296 19.88 -3.86 0.80
C TYR A 296 20.43 -2.63 0.08
N GLU A 297 21.32 -2.83 -0.88
CA GLU A 297 21.85 -1.78 -1.74
C GLU A 297 21.39 -2.01 -3.18
N PHE A 298 20.53 -1.13 -3.67
CA PHE A 298 19.91 -1.20 -4.98
C PHE A 298 20.65 -0.33 -6.00
N PHE A 299 20.89 -0.91 -7.16
CA PHE A 299 21.47 -0.24 -8.32
C PHE A 299 20.60 -0.52 -9.55
N TYR A 300 20.41 0.49 -10.41
CA TYR A 300 19.54 0.40 -11.58
C TYR A 300 20.37 0.70 -12.85
N PRO A 301 21.00 -0.32 -13.47
CA PRO A 301 22.00 -0.11 -14.52
C PRO A 301 21.53 0.73 -15.72
N ASN A 302 20.24 0.60 -16.08
CA ASN A 302 19.65 1.29 -17.22
C ASN A 302 19.11 2.70 -16.88
N ARG A 303 19.21 3.11 -15.63
CA ARG A 303 18.98 4.49 -15.18
C ARG A 303 20.35 5.08 -14.90
N GLY A 304 21.01 5.61 -15.95
CA GLY A 304 22.36 6.18 -15.82
C GLY A 304 22.46 7.14 -14.63
N ASN A 305 23.61 7.13 -13.94
CA ASN A 305 23.91 7.95 -12.76
C ASN A 305 23.39 9.38 -12.94
N GLN A 306 22.26 9.71 -12.30
CA GLN A 306 21.78 11.08 -12.14
C GLN A 306 22.05 11.53 -10.71
#